data_AF-A0ABD3B202-F1
#
_entry.id   AF-A0ABD3B202-F1
#
_cell.length_a   1.000
_cell.length_b   1.000
_cell.length_c   1.000
_cell.angle_alpha   90.00
_cell.angle_beta   90.00
_cell.angle_gamma   90.00
#
_symmetry.space_group_name_H-M   'P 1'
#
loop_
_entity.id
_entity.type
_entity.pdbx_description
1 polymer ?
#
loop_
_entity_poly.entity_id
_entity_poly.type
_entity_poly.pdbx_seq_one_letter_code
_entity_poly.pdbx_strand_id
1 'polypeptide(L)'
;ATPRERKWETATVSKSNPTVSETELASYLEKHYKEEGELEEEVFKEIPRNPELLQDLLALIEGPMVADFRELENIVKEENMDYHKAESKLLKIESVFRGVGAKKLCDKVLMCLSAFENKRSSFFCLSAVEFLHEDVLSFKKVIERLIHLEHNLLQG
;
A
#
# COMPACT_ATOMS: atom_id res chain seq x y z
N ALA A 1 2.00 -30.69 41.60
CA ALA A 1 0.83 -30.90 40.72
C ALA A 1 -0.37 -30.25 41.40
N THR A 2 -1.11 -29.28 40.89
CA THR A 2 -1.27 -28.60 39.60
C THR A 2 -1.38 -27.07 39.88
N PRO A 3 -1.00 -26.17 38.96
CA PRO A 3 -1.17 -24.73 39.16
C PRO A 3 -2.65 -24.30 38.98
N ARG A 4 -3.15 -23.52 39.93
CA ARG A 4 -4.46 -22.85 39.92
C ARG A 4 -4.66 -22.03 38.64
N GLU A 5 -5.79 -22.28 37.98
CA GLU A 5 -6.33 -21.49 36.89
C GLU A 5 -6.50 -20.02 37.30
N ARG A 6 -5.79 -19.10 36.63
CA ARG A 6 -6.16 -17.68 36.63
C ARG A 6 -7.26 -17.49 35.59
N LYS A 7 -8.49 -17.32 36.08
CA LYS A 7 -9.57 -16.72 35.30
C LYS A 7 -9.17 -15.29 34.95
N TRP A 8 -8.87 -15.04 33.68
CA TRP A 8 -8.88 -13.68 33.16
C TRP A 8 -10.32 -13.38 32.76
N GLU A 9 -10.97 -12.53 33.55
CA GLU A 9 -12.21 -11.88 33.15
C GLU A 9 -11.91 -11.07 31.88
N THR A 10 -12.52 -11.47 30.77
CA THR A 10 -12.47 -10.72 29.52
C THR A 10 -13.19 -9.40 29.73
N ALA A 11 -12.42 -8.32 29.84
CA ALA A 11 -12.95 -6.98 29.67
C ALA A 11 -13.57 -6.88 28.27
N THR A 12 -14.89 -6.75 28.24
CA THR A 12 -15.67 -6.41 27.06
C THR A 12 -15.25 -5.03 26.56
N VAL A 13 -14.39 -5.01 25.54
CA VAL A 13 -14.24 -3.84 24.67
C VAL A 13 -14.91 -4.19 23.36
N SER A 14 -16.19 -3.83 23.27
CA SER A 14 -16.91 -3.70 22.01
C SER A 14 -16.26 -2.55 21.24
N LYS A 15 -15.35 -2.89 20.33
CA LYS A 15 -15.00 -2.05 19.19
C LYS A 15 -15.28 -2.88 17.97
N SER A 16 -16.45 -2.64 17.39
CA SER A 16 -16.80 -3.04 16.04
C SER A 16 -15.72 -2.52 15.08
N ASN A 17 -14.74 -3.38 14.77
CA ASN A 17 -13.95 -3.24 13.56
C ASN A 17 -14.93 -3.37 12.38
N PRO A 18 -14.93 -2.46 11.40
CA PRO A 18 -15.66 -2.70 10.18
C PRO A 18 -14.93 -3.82 9.43
N THR A 19 -15.38 -5.06 9.64
CA THR A 19 -14.97 -6.20 8.83
C THR A 19 -15.57 -5.99 7.45
N VAL A 20 -14.83 -5.32 6.56
CA VAL A 20 -15.22 -5.16 5.16
C VAL A 20 -15.40 -6.57 4.58
N SER A 21 -16.60 -6.88 4.10
CA SER A 21 -16.90 -8.19 3.54
C SER A 21 -16.13 -8.43 2.23
N GLU A 22 -15.89 -9.69 1.85
CA GLU A 22 -15.17 -10.04 0.61
C GLU A 22 -15.85 -9.43 -0.63
N THR A 23 -17.18 -9.41 -0.60
CA THR A 23 -18.03 -8.79 -1.61
C THR A 23 -17.84 -7.28 -1.69
N GLU A 24 -17.70 -6.59 -0.55
CA GLU A 24 -17.47 -5.14 -0.54
C GLU A 24 -16.07 -4.78 -1.03
N LEU A 25 -15.05 -5.57 -0.69
CA LEU A 25 -13.68 -5.35 -1.16
C LEU A 25 -13.55 -5.61 -2.67
N ALA A 26 -14.16 -6.70 -3.18
CA ALA A 26 -14.15 -7.02 -4.60
C ALA A 26 -14.89 -5.95 -5.42
N SER A 27 -16.08 -5.51 -4.98
CA SER A 27 -16.80 -4.41 -5.64
C SER A 27 -16.08 -3.06 -5.52
N TYR A 28 -15.37 -2.82 -4.42
CA TYR A 28 -14.57 -1.60 -4.25
C TYR A 28 -13.37 -1.60 -5.22
N LEU A 29 -12.65 -2.71 -5.34
CA LEU A 29 -11.57 -2.89 -6.32
C LEU A 29 -12.10 -2.70 -7.75
N GLU A 30 -13.19 -3.38 -8.11
CA GLU A 30 -13.79 -3.28 -9.45
C GLU A 30 -14.27 -1.86 -9.79
N LYS A 31 -14.84 -1.14 -8.82
CA LYS A 31 -15.27 0.25 -9.00
C LYS A 31 -14.08 1.21 -9.17
N HIS A 32 -13.05 1.06 -8.33
CA HIS A 32 -11.87 1.92 -8.40
C HIS A 32 -10.99 1.67 -9.63
N TYR A 33 -10.94 0.43 -10.13
CA TYR A 33 -10.28 0.09 -11.40
C TYR A 33 -11.02 0.69 -12.62
N LYS A 34 -12.34 0.81 -12.55
CA LYS A 34 -13.13 1.44 -13.63
C LYS A 34 -12.98 2.96 -13.69
N GLU A 35 -12.55 3.60 -12.59
CA GLU A 35 -12.31 5.04 -12.48
C GLU A 35 -10.84 5.42 -12.82
N GLU A 36 -9.97 4.47 -13.22
CA GLU A 36 -8.54 4.68 -13.50
C GLU A 36 -8.20 5.66 -14.64
N GLY A 37 -9.20 6.15 -15.37
CA GLY A 37 -9.02 7.29 -16.29
C GLY A 37 -8.79 8.64 -15.58
N GLU A 38 -9.07 8.76 -14.28
CA GLU A 38 -9.10 10.03 -13.54
C GLU A 38 -8.00 10.18 -12.49
N LEU A 39 -6.98 9.32 -12.49
CA LEU A 39 -5.86 9.41 -11.55
C LEU A 39 -4.86 10.54 -11.90
N GLU A 40 -4.95 11.16 -13.07
CA GLU A 40 -3.83 11.94 -13.62
C GLU A 40 -3.71 13.41 -13.21
N GLU A 41 -4.75 14.13 -12.75
CA GLU A 41 -4.65 15.59 -12.53
C GLU A 41 -4.94 16.10 -11.11
N GLU A 42 -5.93 15.56 -10.40
CA GLU A 42 -6.27 16.09 -9.06
C GLU A 42 -5.41 15.51 -7.93
N VAL A 43 -4.88 14.30 -8.12
CA VAL A 43 -4.18 13.52 -7.08
C VAL A 43 -2.80 14.10 -6.75
N PHE A 44 -2.23 14.89 -7.67
CA PHE A 44 -0.80 15.21 -7.63
C PHE A 44 -0.48 16.69 -7.38
N LYS A 45 -1.51 17.50 -7.08
CA LYS A 45 -1.31 18.87 -6.55
C LYS A 45 -0.64 18.87 -5.18
N GLU A 46 -0.70 17.75 -4.46
CA GLU A 46 -0.19 17.59 -3.10
C GLU A 46 1.25 17.07 -3.03
N ILE A 47 1.86 16.66 -4.16
CA ILE A 47 3.25 16.17 -4.18
C ILE A 47 4.22 17.36 -4.13
N PRO A 48 5.28 17.30 -3.30
CA PRO A 48 6.35 18.29 -3.30
C PRO A 48 6.99 18.43 -4.69
N ARG A 49 7.13 19.67 -5.18
CA ARG A 49 7.80 19.98 -6.47
C ARG A 49 9.31 20.16 -6.37
N ASN A 50 9.92 19.82 -5.23
CA ASN A 50 11.36 19.95 -5.07
C ASN A 50 12.08 18.86 -5.90
N PRO A 51 12.99 19.21 -6.83
CA PRO A 51 13.65 18.24 -7.71
C PRO A 51 14.46 17.17 -6.98
N GLU A 52 15.16 17.52 -5.89
CA GLU A 52 15.97 16.58 -5.11
C GLU A 52 15.05 15.55 -4.42
N LEU A 53 13.94 16.02 -3.82
CA LEU A 53 12.95 15.12 -3.21
C LEU A 53 12.28 14.21 -4.24
N LEU A 54 12.02 14.69 -5.45
CA LEU A 54 11.45 13.87 -6.52
C LEU A 54 12.43 12.80 -7.01
N GLN A 55 13.73 13.14 -7.12
CA GLN A 55 14.79 12.18 -7.47
C GLN A 55 14.98 11.12 -6.38
N ASP A 56 15.00 11.52 -5.11
CA ASP A 56 15.08 10.59 -3.98
C ASP A 56 13.88 9.66 -3.95
N LEU A 57 12.67 10.18 -4.18
CA LEU A 57 11.45 9.39 -4.29
C LEU A 57 11.51 8.39 -5.45
N LEU A 58 11.99 8.82 -6.62
CA LEU A 58 12.16 7.93 -7.77
C LEU A 58 13.14 6.79 -7.44
N ALA A 59 14.27 7.10 -6.80
CA ALA A 59 15.25 6.09 -6.39
C ALA A 59 14.68 5.11 -5.35
N LEU A 60 13.85 5.59 -4.41
CA LEU A 60 13.15 4.74 -3.45
C LEU A 60 12.16 3.78 -4.14
N ILE A 61 11.44 4.27 -5.15
CA ILE A 61 10.50 3.46 -5.92
C ILE A 61 11.27 2.40 -6.73
N GLU A 62 12.30 2.79 -7.47
CA GLU A 62 13.04 1.90 -8.38
C GLU A 62 13.87 0.83 -7.67
N GLY A 63 14.31 1.08 -6.43
CA GLY A 63 15.15 0.16 -5.66
C GLY A 63 14.38 -0.52 -4.52
N PRO A 64 14.41 0.07 -3.30
CA PRO A 64 13.86 -0.56 -2.10
C PRO A 64 12.41 -1.02 -2.22
N MET A 65 11.54 -0.21 -2.84
CA MET A 65 10.11 -0.51 -2.91
C MET A 65 9.80 -1.68 -3.84
N VAL A 66 10.46 -1.76 -5.00
CA VAL A 66 10.36 -2.94 -5.90
C VAL A 66 10.87 -4.21 -5.22
N ALA A 67 11.92 -4.12 -4.40
CA ALA A 67 12.40 -5.26 -3.62
C ALA A 67 11.36 -5.70 -2.57
N ASP A 68 10.71 -4.74 -1.89
CA ASP A 68 9.64 -5.03 -0.95
C ASP A 68 8.43 -5.68 -1.64
N PHE A 69 8.01 -5.23 -2.84
CA PHE A 69 6.96 -5.89 -3.63
C PHE A 69 7.31 -7.32 -4.02
N ARG A 70 8.54 -7.56 -4.49
CA ARG A 70 8.99 -8.92 -4.82
C ARG A 70 8.96 -9.84 -3.61
N GLU A 71 9.36 -9.34 -2.44
CA GLU A 71 9.26 -10.13 -1.21
C GLU A 71 7.81 -10.35 -0.77
N LEU A 72 6.92 -9.36 -0.93
CA LEU A 72 5.49 -9.53 -0.67
C LEU A 72 4.89 -10.64 -1.54
N GLU A 73 5.18 -10.65 -2.85
CA GLU A 73 4.75 -11.73 -3.75
C GLU A 73 5.26 -13.11 -3.28
N ASN A 74 6.50 -13.18 -2.78
CA ASN A 74 7.06 -14.42 -2.26
C ASN A 74 6.33 -14.87 -1.00
N ILE A 75 6.06 -13.96 -0.05
CA ILE A 75 5.33 -14.25 1.19
C ILE A 75 3.94 -14.81 0.88
N VAL A 76 3.25 -14.23 -0.11
CA VAL A 76 1.90 -14.70 -0.50
C VAL A 76 1.91 -16.09 -1.13
N LYS A 77 3.02 -16.48 -1.77
CA LYS A 77 3.20 -17.81 -2.38
C LYS A 77 3.56 -18.89 -1.35
N GLU A 78 3.91 -18.52 -0.12
CA GLU A 78 4.22 -19.46 0.96
C GLU A 78 2.94 -20.14 1.49
N GLU A 79 3.03 -21.45 1.79
CA GLU A 79 1.92 -22.24 2.33
C GLU A 79 1.40 -21.68 3.67
N ASN A 80 2.31 -21.14 4.49
CA ASN A 80 2.01 -20.41 5.71
C ASN A 80 2.50 -18.97 5.57
N MET A 81 1.65 -18.07 5.08
CA MET A 81 1.99 -16.66 4.88
C MET A 81 2.46 -16.01 6.19
N ASP A 82 3.66 -15.43 6.18
CA ASP A 82 4.17 -14.60 7.29
C ASP A 82 3.54 -13.20 7.25
N TYR A 83 2.41 -13.06 7.94
CA TYR A 83 1.66 -11.79 8.02
C TYR A 83 2.47 -10.65 8.62
N HIS A 84 3.30 -10.90 9.65
CA HIS A 84 4.09 -9.85 10.28
C HIS A 84 5.16 -9.31 9.34
N LYS A 85 5.78 -10.20 8.55
CA LYS A 85 6.73 -9.79 7.51
C LYS A 85 6.06 -9.00 6.40
N ALA A 86 4.86 -9.40 5.97
CA ALA A 86 4.08 -8.67 4.97
C ALA A 86 3.66 -7.28 5.48
N GLU A 87 3.10 -7.21 6.68
CA GLU A 87 2.69 -5.98 7.36
C GLU A 87 3.85 -4.99 7.47
N SER A 88 5.04 -5.46 7.92
CA SER A 88 6.22 -4.61 8.05
C SER A 88 6.63 -3.97 6.72
N LYS A 89 6.48 -4.68 5.60
CA LYS A 89 6.80 -4.16 4.26
C LYS A 89 5.76 -3.15 3.79
N LEU A 90 4.48 -3.48 3.92
CA LEU A 90 3.40 -2.58 3.56
C LEU A 90 3.46 -1.28 4.35
N LEU A 91 3.76 -1.31 5.65
CA LEU A 91 3.92 -0.10 6.47
C LEU A 91 5.12 0.76 6.05
N LYS A 92 6.23 0.15 5.57
CA LYS A 92 7.34 0.93 4.99
C LYS A 92 6.91 1.66 3.72
N ILE A 93 6.18 0.98 2.85
CA ILE A 93 5.64 1.55 1.62
C ILE A 93 4.65 2.69 1.94
N GLU A 94 3.74 2.45 2.89
CA GLU A 94 2.78 3.47 3.37
C GLU A 94 3.50 4.71 3.91
N SER A 95 4.57 4.53 4.69
CA SER A 95 5.34 5.64 5.26
C SER A 95 5.96 6.52 4.17
N VAL A 96 6.40 5.94 3.04
CA VAL A 96 6.93 6.71 1.91
C VAL A 96 5.81 7.55 1.29
N PHE A 97 4.66 6.94 0.98
CA PHE A 97 3.52 7.65 0.37
C PHE A 97 2.98 8.75 1.27
N ARG A 98 2.88 8.48 2.57
CA ARG A 98 2.48 9.48 3.54
C ARG A 98 3.45 10.66 3.57
N GLY A 99 4.76 10.39 3.51
CA GLY A 99 5.80 11.41 3.51
C GLY A 99 5.72 12.36 2.31
N VAL A 100 5.21 11.90 1.17
CA VAL A 100 5.10 12.69 -0.07
C VAL A 100 3.66 13.14 -0.38
N GLY A 101 2.73 12.97 0.56
CA GLY A 101 1.34 13.39 0.40
C GLY A 101 0.54 12.57 -0.61
N ALA A 102 0.98 11.36 -0.97
CA ALA A 102 0.29 10.49 -1.92
C ALA A 102 -0.87 9.73 -1.26
N LYS A 103 -1.87 10.47 -0.77
CA LYS A 103 -2.96 9.93 0.07
C LYS A 103 -3.71 8.75 -0.57
N LYS A 104 -4.02 8.82 -1.86
CA LYS A 104 -4.69 7.71 -2.56
C LYS A 104 -3.87 6.42 -2.55
N LEU A 105 -2.54 6.51 -2.64
CA LEU A 105 -1.67 5.34 -2.52
C LEU A 105 -1.61 4.82 -1.08
N CYS A 106 -1.61 5.70 -0.07
CA CYS A 106 -1.76 5.27 1.33
C CYS A 106 -3.03 4.45 1.53
N ASP A 107 -4.17 4.92 0.99
CA ASP A 107 -5.45 4.22 1.09
C ASP A 107 -5.38 2.82 0.44
N LYS A 108 -4.72 2.70 -0.71
CA LYS A 108 -4.48 1.41 -1.38
C LYS A 108 -3.56 0.48 -0.56
N VAL A 109 -2.54 1.01 0.12
CA VAL A 109 -1.72 0.20 1.04
C VAL A 109 -2.55 -0.32 2.21
N LEU A 110 -3.43 0.50 2.79
CA LEU A 110 -4.32 0.09 3.87
C LEU A 110 -5.29 -1.02 3.44
N MET A 111 -5.77 -0.98 2.19
CA MET A 111 -6.55 -2.09 1.64
C MET A 111 -5.74 -3.38 1.52
N CYS A 112 -4.49 -3.28 1.06
CA CYS A 112 -3.59 -4.42 0.99
C CYS A 112 -3.36 -5.01 2.38
N LEU A 113 -3.07 -4.17 3.39
CA LEU A 113 -2.95 -4.58 4.80
C LEU A 113 -4.20 -5.32 5.30
N SER A 114 -5.39 -4.79 5.00
CA SER A 114 -6.66 -5.44 5.36
C SER A 114 -6.82 -6.84 4.74
N ALA A 115 -6.31 -7.06 3.52
CA ALA A 115 -6.32 -8.38 2.90
C ALA A 115 -5.46 -9.39 3.69
N PHE A 116 -4.28 -8.97 4.16
CA PHE A 116 -3.41 -9.78 5.01
C PHE A 116 -4.00 -10.00 6.41
N GLU A 117 -4.46 -8.95 7.10
CA GLU A 117 -4.99 -9.03 8.47
C GLU A 117 -6.20 -9.96 8.59
N ASN A 118 -7.10 -9.92 7.59
CA ASN A 118 -8.29 -10.76 7.58
C ASN A 118 -8.01 -12.23 7.16
N LYS A 119 -6.72 -12.61 7.03
CA LYS A 119 -6.27 -13.95 6.60
C LYS A 119 -7.02 -14.42 5.36
N ARG A 120 -7.22 -13.52 4.39
CA ARG A 120 -7.85 -13.85 3.11
C ARG A 120 -7.02 -14.92 2.40
N SER A 121 -7.63 -15.58 1.41
CA SER A 121 -6.89 -16.55 0.59
C SER A 121 -5.64 -15.92 -0.02
N SER A 122 -4.62 -16.73 -0.28
CA SER A 122 -3.39 -16.29 -0.95
C SER A 122 -3.68 -15.62 -2.29
N PHE A 123 -4.72 -16.06 -3.01
CA PHE A 123 -5.19 -15.41 -4.23
C PHE A 123 -5.56 -13.92 -4.01
N PHE A 124 -6.35 -13.62 -2.98
CA PHE A 124 -6.75 -12.23 -2.69
C PHE A 124 -5.58 -11.37 -2.25
N CYS A 125 -4.67 -11.92 -1.42
CA CYS A 125 -3.47 -11.20 -1.00
C CYS A 125 -2.58 -10.90 -2.21
N LEU A 126 -2.45 -11.84 -3.15
CA LEU A 126 -1.63 -11.68 -4.34
C LEU A 126 -2.20 -10.58 -5.24
N SER A 127 -3.49 -10.65 -5.55
CA SER A 127 -4.14 -9.62 -6.36
C SER A 127 -4.03 -8.23 -5.73
N ALA A 128 -4.21 -8.10 -4.41
CA ALA A 128 -4.04 -6.82 -3.73
C ALA A 128 -2.61 -6.27 -3.81
N VAL A 129 -1.59 -7.14 -3.75
CA VAL A 129 -0.18 -6.76 -3.93
C VAL A 129 0.11 -6.37 -5.38
N GLU A 130 -0.36 -7.15 -6.35
CA GLU A 130 -0.16 -6.89 -7.79
C GLU A 130 -0.79 -5.56 -8.19
N PHE A 131 -2.03 -5.31 -7.77
CA PHE A 131 -2.72 -4.05 -8.02
C PHE A 131 -2.00 -2.85 -7.42
N LEU A 132 -1.62 -2.94 -6.14
CA LEU A 132 -0.83 -1.89 -5.50
C LEU A 132 0.51 -1.65 -6.23
N HIS A 133 1.16 -2.70 -6.71
CA HIS A 133 2.42 -2.57 -7.46
C HIS A 133 2.21 -1.81 -8.79
N GLU A 134 1.16 -2.12 -9.55
CA GLU A 134 0.82 -1.40 -10.79
C GLU A 134 0.55 0.09 -10.56
N ASP A 135 -0.15 0.43 -9.47
CA ASP A 135 -0.37 1.82 -9.06
C ASP A 135 0.92 2.56 -8.76
N VAL A 136 1.85 1.89 -8.09
CA VAL A 136 3.17 2.46 -7.79
C VAL A 136 3.99 2.68 -9.06
N LEU A 137 3.91 1.76 -10.02
CA LEU A 137 4.56 1.96 -11.32
C LEU A 137 3.92 3.11 -12.12
N SER A 138 2.62 3.31 -11.98
CA SER A 138 1.93 4.45 -12.57
C SER A 138 2.32 5.77 -11.89
N PHE A 139 2.43 5.76 -10.57
CA PHE A 139 2.94 6.88 -9.78
C PHE A 139 4.39 7.23 -10.14
N LYS A 140 5.24 6.23 -10.35
CA LYS A 140 6.61 6.41 -10.83
C LYS A 140 6.66 7.27 -12.11
N LYS A 141 5.83 6.93 -13.10
CA LYS A 141 5.74 7.69 -14.37
C LYS A 141 5.32 9.15 -14.14
N VAL A 142 4.49 9.41 -13.13
CA VAL A 142 4.15 10.78 -12.73
C VAL A 142 5.37 11.50 -12.15
N ILE A 143 6.12 10.87 -11.25
CA ILE A 143 7.35 11.44 -10.68
C ILE A 143 8.39 11.74 -11.77
N GLU A 144 8.61 10.83 -12.72
CA GLU A 144 9.50 11.04 -13.86
C GLU A 144 9.07 12.26 -14.71
N ARG A 145 7.75 12.40 -14.97
CA ARG A 145 7.19 13.58 -15.67
C ARG A 145 7.42 14.87 -14.87
N LEU A 146 7.23 14.84 -13.55
CA LEU A 146 7.45 16.00 -12.68
C LEU A 146 8.92 16.44 -12.69
N ILE A 147 9.87 15.51 -12.53
CA ILE A 147 11.31 15.80 -12.62
C ILE A 147 11.65 16.46 -13.95
N HIS A 148 11.14 15.92 -15.06
CA HIS A 148 11.39 16.48 -16.38
C HIS A 148 10.86 17.93 -16.51
N LEU A 149 9.67 18.21 -15.99
CA LEU A 149 9.09 19.56 -15.99
C LEU A 149 9.91 20.54 -15.15
N GLU A 150 10.31 20.16 -13.93
CA GLU A 150 11.10 21.04 -13.05
C GLU A 150 12.50 21.32 -13.64
N HIS A 151 13.13 20.33 -14.30
CA HIS A 151 14.39 20.53 -15.02
C HIS A 151 14.25 21.55 -16.16
N ASN A 152 13.15 21.51 -16.92
CA ASN A 152 12.92 22.46 -18.01
C ASN A 152 12.65 23.88 -17.49
N LEU A 153 11.98 24.01 -16.34
CA LEU A 153 11.72 25.31 -15.70
C LEU A 153 12.98 25.98 -15.14
N LEU A 154 13.98 25.20 -14.71
CA LEU A 154 15.25 25.72 -14.20
C LEU A 154 16.23 26.15 -15.30
N GLN A 155 15.99 25.73 -16.55
CA GLN A 155 16.87 26.03 -17.70
C GLN A 155 16.36 27.19 -18.58
N GLY A 156 15.16 27.72 -18.34
CA GLY A 156 14.55 28.85 -19.05
C GLY A 156 14.52 30.13 -18.22
#